data_AF-A0A2M6GME7-F1
#
_entry.id   AF-A0A2M6GME7-F1
#
_cell.length_a   1.000
_cell.length_b   1.000
_cell.length_c   1.000
_cell.angle_alpha   90.00
_cell.angle_beta   90.00
_cell.angle_gamma   90.00
#
_symmetry.space_group_name_H-M   'P 1'
#
loop_
_entity.id
_entity.type
_entity.pdbx_description
1 polymer ?
#
loop_
_entity_poly.entity_id
_entity_poly.type
_entity_poly.pdbx_seq_one_letter_code
_entity_poly.pdbx_strand_id
1 'polypeptide(L)'
;MKRPFENDIEALITDFIRSQGGKTVVEKLGFQPNYNNADYIFEKENIIIELKCLEKDIFSESDDKERNEILLNKWISENIISLSDLLLIILGRKELPQTCLEEILKLTRKTFQRILEKANKQLSVTKKEIGNSETKKFLMLCNDGNYFLTHEEIIGLTYSILSSRQEMNVDCIIYFTINQASVIENSDLDWHLWVPAYNCDPEDNTMGTFVNELGRRLNLFIIDRFGIAVSEHNEIEDKETGTDIIKKMDYIPKEIIYKNNNS
;
A
#
# COMPACT_ATOMS: atom_id res chain seq x y z
N MET A 1 -18.68 -15.34 11.81
CA MET A 1 -17.99 -15.96 10.65
C MET A 1 -16.50 -15.68 10.81
N LYS A 2 -15.60 -16.63 10.50
CA LYS A 2 -14.15 -16.39 10.58
C LYS A 2 -13.75 -15.52 9.39
N ARG A 3 -13.06 -14.42 9.65
CA ARG A 3 -12.60 -13.50 8.61
C ARG A 3 -11.40 -14.11 7.86
N PRO A 4 -11.32 -13.93 6.53
CA PRO A 4 -10.25 -14.50 5.73
C PRO A 4 -8.94 -13.84 6.11
N PHE A 5 -7.88 -14.63 6.22
CA PHE A 5 -6.54 -14.14 6.50
C PHE A 5 -5.54 -14.89 5.65
N GLU A 6 -4.66 -14.15 4.99
CA GLU A 6 -3.56 -14.69 4.22
C GLU A 6 -2.23 -14.33 4.90
N ASN A 7 -1.40 -15.33 5.13
CA ASN A 7 -0.10 -15.12 5.77
C ASN A 7 0.94 -14.61 4.76
N ASP A 8 0.78 -14.96 3.48
CA ASP A 8 1.71 -14.63 2.43
C ASP A 8 0.99 -13.90 1.28
N ILE A 9 0.93 -12.57 1.41
CA ILE A 9 0.31 -11.70 0.40
C ILE A 9 1.03 -11.81 -0.94
N GLU A 10 2.36 -11.95 -0.95
CA GLU A 10 3.11 -12.08 -2.20
C GLU A 10 2.73 -13.37 -2.93
N ALA A 11 2.60 -14.50 -2.23
CA ALA A 11 2.14 -15.75 -2.81
C ALA A 11 0.71 -15.65 -3.35
N LEU A 12 -0.22 -15.05 -2.58
CA LEU A 12 -1.60 -14.83 -3.00
C LEU A 12 -1.68 -13.98 -4.26
N ILE A 13 -0.96 -12.85 -4.30
CA ILE A 13 -0.93 -11.97 -5.47
C ILE A 13 -0.25 -12.66 -6.65
N THR A 14 0.79 -13.46 -6.42
CA THR A 14 1.42 -14.25 -7.50
C THR A 14 0.45 -15.25 -8.11
N ASP A 15 -0.31 -15.99 -7.30
CA ASP A 15 -1.33 -16.91 -7.77
C ASP A 15 -2.44 -16.18 -8.53
N PHE A 16 -2.88 -15.04 -8.00
CA PHE A 16 -3.85 -14.18 -8.66
C PHE A 16 -3.35 -13.71 -10.04
N ILE A 17 -2.15 -13.13 -10.12
CA ILE A 17 -1.56 -12.62 -11.37
C ILE A 17 -1.44 -13.74 -12.40
N ARG A 18 -0.98 -14.94 -11.99
CA ARG A 18 -0.93 -16.12 -12.87
C ARG A 18 -2.31 -16.52 -13.37
N SER A 19 -3.34 -16.50 -12.51
CA SER A 19 -4.72 -16.82 -12.90
C SER A 19 -5.29 -15.85 -13.95
N GLN A 20 -4.77 -14.63 -14.02
CA GLN A 20 -5.15 -13.62 -15.01
C GLN A 20 -4.26 -13.63 -16.26
N GLY A 21 -3.37 -14.62 -16.41
CA GLY A 21 -2.48 -14.77 -17.57
C GLY A 21 -1.19 -13.97 -17.49
N GLY A 22 -0.93 -13.30 -16.37
CA GLY A 22 0.37 -12.71 -16.05
C GLY A 22 1.38 -13.77 -15.60
N LYS A 23 2.63 -13.35 -15.45
CA LYS A 23 3.74 -14.19 -14.98
C LYS A 23 4.65 -13.39 -14.09
N THR A 24 5.47 -14.06 -13.30
CA THR A 24 6.63 -13.40 -12.68
C THR A 24 7.65 -13.01 -13.76
N VAL A 25 8.42 -11.95 -13.52
CA VAL A 25 9.49 -11.55 -14.46
C VAL A 25 10.55 -12.65 -14.58
N VAL A 26 10.81 -13.38 -13.49
CA VAL A 26 11.76 -14.51 -13.49
C VAL A 26 11.27 -15.63 -14.43
N GLU A 27 9.99 -15.98 -14.40
CA GLU A 27 9.40 -16.94 -15.34
C GLU A 27 9.50 -16.45 -16.80
N LYS A 28 9.35 -15.15 -17.04
CA LYS A 28 9.50 -14.56 -18.37
C LYS A 28 10.94 -14.63 -18.88
N LEU A 29 11.91 -14.32 -18.03
CA LEU A 29 13.33 -14.33 -18.39
C LEU A 29 13.89 -15.75 -18.51
N GLY A 30 13.32 -16.71 -17.78
CA GLY A 30 13.80 -18.09 -17.72
C GLY A 30 15.06 -18.27 -16.84
N PHE A 31 15.49 -17.23 -16.13
CA PHE A 31 16.59 -17.24 -15.17
C PHE A 31 16.38 -16.20 -14.08
N GLN A 32 17.04 -16.38 -12.94
CA GLN A 32 17.07 -15.38 -11.87
C GLN A 32 18.14 -14.32 -12.20
N PRO A 33 17.77 -13.06 -12.48
CA PRO A 33 18.76 -12.02 -12.73
C PRO A 33 19.57 -11.69 -11.48
N ASN A 34 20.80 -11.19 -11.67
CA ASN A 34 21.67 -10.69 -10.59
C ASN A 34 21.33 -9.25 -10.16
N TYR A 35 20.22 -8.71 -10.63
CA TYR A 35 19.68 -7.40 -10.31
C TYR A 35 18.24 -7.54 -9.79
N ASN A 36 17.78 -6.56 -9.03
CA ASN A 36 16.39 -6.51 -8.59
C ASN A 36 15.50 -6.08 -9.76
N ASN A 37 14.57 -6.93 -10.12
CA ASN A 37 13.57 -6.71 -11.16
C ASN A 37 12.20 -6.41 -10.54
N ALA A 38 11.24 -6.10 -11.41
CA ALA A 38 9.82 -6.06 -11.10
C ALA A 38 9.32 -7.48 -10.85
N ASP A 39 8.26 -7.60 -10.08
CA ASP A 39 7.74 -8.91 -9.69
C ASP A 39 7.02 -9.58 -10.84
N TYR A 40 6.19 -8.83 -11.58
CA TYR A 40 5.28 -9.40 -12.57
C TYR A 40 5.30 -8.71 -13.94
N ILE A 41 4.84 -9.45 -14.95
CA ILE A 41 4.64 -8.99 -16.31
C ILE A 41 3.35 -9.57 -16.93
N PHE A 42 2.62 -8.69 -17.61
CA PHE A 42 1.53 -9.01 -18.52
C PHE A 42 2.00 -8.75 -19.95
N GLU A 43 2.43 -9.82 -20.65
CA GLU A 43 3.10 -9.69 -21.95
C GLU A 43 2.17 -9.15 -23.05
N LYS A 44 0.89 -9.53 -23.04
CA LYS A 44 -0.07 -9.12 -24.07
C LYS A 44 -0.41 -7.64 -23.95
N GLU A 45 -0.52 -7.16 -22.72
CA GLU A 45 -0.86 -5.79 -22.37
C GLU A 45 0.38 -4.88 -22.30
N ASN A 46 1.58 -5.47 -22.39
CA ASN A 46 2.87 -4.78 -22.29
C ASN A 46 3.02 -3.98 -20.98
N ILE A 47 2.67 -4.61 -19.86
CA ILE A 47 2.69 -4.02 -18.52
C ILE A 47 3.65 -4.80 -17.63
N ILE A 48 4.47 -4.09 -16.85
CA ILE A 48 5.22 -4.65 -15.72
C ILE A 48 4.70 -4.09 -14.40
N ILE A 49 4.69 -4.92 -13.38
CA ILE A 49 4.13 -4.59 -12.06
C ILE A 49 5.18 -4.89 -10.99
N GLU A 50 5.38 -3.93 -10.09
CA GLU A 50 6.09 -4.12 -8.83
C GLU A 50 5.07 -4.11 -7.68
N LEU A 51 5.15 -5.09 -6.79
CA LEU A 51 4.39 -5.16 -5.56
C LEU A 51 5.23 -4.66 -4.38
N LYS A 52 4.62 -3.82 -3.55
CA LYS A 52 5.16 -3.42 -2.24
C LYS A 52 4.09 -3.60 -1.18
N CYS A 53 4.37 -4.44 -0.20
CA CYS A 53 3.53 -4.64 0.97
C CYS A 53 3.99 -3.73 2.11
N LEU A 54 3.08 -2.90 2.61
CA LEU A 54 3.24 -2.10 3.83
C LEU A 54 2.77 -2.95 5.01
N GLU A 55 3.59 -3.93 5.40
CA GLU A 55 3.20 -4.97 6.36
C GLU A 55 3.15 -4.49 7.81
N LYS A 56 3.77 -3.34 8.11
CA LYS A 56 4.07 -2.94 9.48
C LYS A 56 3.97 -1.44 9.67
N ASP A 57 3.69 -1.06 10.91
CA ASP A 57 3.85 0.31 11.37
C ASP A 57 5.32 0.71 11.36
N ILE A 58 5.59 1.92 10.85
CA ILE A 58 6.92 2.55 10.71
C ILE A 58 7.63 2.76 12.06
N PHE A 59 6.98 2.39 13.16
CA PHE A 59 7.43 2.60 14.53
C PHE A 59 7.38 1.33 15.39
N SER A 60 7.17 0.16 14.80
CA SER A 60 6.89 -1.09 15.54
C SER A 60 8.08 -2.06 15.67
N GLU A 61 9.14 -1.94 14.88
CA GLU A 61 10.29 -2.88 14.91
C GLU A 61 11.43 -2.47 15.84
N SER A 62 12.32 -3.43 16.15
CA SER A 62 13.56 -3.21 16.90
C SER A 62 14.49 -2.18 16.28
N ASP A 63 14.53 -2.10 14.94
CA ASP A 63 15.34 -1.12 14.22
C ASP A 63 14.71 0.29 14.28
N ASP A 64 13.38 0.36 14.40
CA ASP A 64 12.66 1.61 14.64
C ASP A 64 12.65 2.01 16.11
N LYS A 65 12.86 1.08 17.05
CA LYS A 65 13.03 1.41 18.48
C LYS A 65 14.23 2.31 18.70
N GLU A 66 15.38 2.03 18.10
CA GLU A 66 16.56 2.89 18.23
C GLU A 66 16.26 4.29 17.68
N ARG A 67 15.59 4.38 16.52
CA ARG A 67 15.18 5.65 15.92
C ARG A 67 14.18 6.43 16.79
N ASN A 68 13.23 5.72 17.39
CA ASN A 68 12.23 6.28 18.29
C ASN A 68 12.83 6.75 19.60
N GLU A 69 13.75 5.97 20.17
CA GLU A 69 14.53 6.35 21.35
C GLU A 69 15.38 7.58 21.06
N ILE A 70 16.02 7.66 19.89
CA ILE A 70 16.78 8.86 19.47
C ILE A 70 15.87 10.09 19.40
N LEU A 71 14.69 10.00 18.77
CA LEU A 71 13.75 11.11 18.71
C LEU A 71 13.24 11.51 20.10
N LEU A 72 12.85 10.53 20.91
CA LEU A 72 12.34 10.77 22.25
C LEU A 72 13.40 11.43 23.14
N ASN A 73 14.63 10.90 23.12
CA ASN A 73 15.75 11.47 23.85
C ASN A 73 16.07 12.89 23.38
N LYS A 74 16.02 13.13 22.07
CA LYS A 74 16.17 14.47 21.51
C LYS A 74 15.11 15.41 22.08
N TRP A 75 13.82 15.07 21.97
CA TRP A 75 12.73 15.94 22.42
C TRP A 75 12.78 16.21 23.92
N ILE A 76 13.19 15.24 24.73
CA ILE A 76 13.41 15.42 26.17
C ILE A 76 14.60 16.34 26.43
N SER A 77 15.74 16.11 25.76
CA SER A 77 16.95 16.92 25.95
C SER A 77 16.79 18.37 25.53
N GLU A 78 15.95 18.62 24.52
CA GLU A 78 15.59 19.94 24.02
C GLU A 78 14.43 20.58 24.82
N ASN A 79 13.92 19.92 25.86
CA ASN A 79 12.76 20.32 26.67
C ASN A 79 11.48 20.58 25.86
N ILE A 80 11.32 19.90 24.72
CA ILE A 80 10.09 19.95 23.91
C ILE A 80 8.96 19.16 24.61
N ILE A 81 9.31 18.02 25.22
CA ILE A 81 8.43 17.26 26.11
C ILE A 81 9.16 16.86 27.38
N SER A 82 8.44 16.77 28.49
CA SER A 82 8.95 16.15 29.72
C SER A 82 8.59 14.66 29.81
N LEU A 83 9.25 13.91 30.70
CA LEU A 83 8.86 12.52 31.00
C LEU A 83 7.42 12.40 31.50
N SER A 84 6.93 13.39 32.25
CA SER A 84 5.51 13.47 32.65
C SER A 84 4.58 13.68 31.47
N ASP A 85 4.98 14.49 30.49
CA ASP A 85 4.19 14.72 29.29
C ASP A 85 4.07 13.45 28.46
N LEU A 86 5.15 12.68 28.34
CA LEU A 86 5.14 11.41 27.62
C LEU A 86 4.07 10.45 28.17
N LEU A 87 3.97 10.33 29.50
CA LEU A 87 2.93 9.50 30.12
C LEU A 87 1.53 10.01 29.80
N LEU A 88 1.31 11.33 29.85
CA LEU A 88 0.02 11.92 29.50
C LEU A 88 -0.33 11.73 28.02
N ILE A 89 0.65 11.79 27.12
CA ILE A 89 0.49 11.54 25.69
C ILE A 89 0.11 10.08 25.43
N ILE A 90 0.83 9.13 26.02
CA ILE A 90 0.53 7.69 25.90
C ILE A 90 -0.88 7.37 26.40
N LEU A 91 -1.34 8.06 27.45
CA LEU A 91 -2.69 7.89 27.99
C LEU A 91 -3.77 8.63 27.20
N GLY A 92 -3.42 9.31 26.10
CA GLY A 92 -4.35 10.12 25.30
C GLY A 92 -4.88 11.35 26.05
N ARG A 93 -4.19 11.81 27.10
CA ARG A 93 -4.57 12.94 27.95
C ARG A 93 -3.86 14.24 27.57
N LYS A 94 -2.89 14.16 26.68
CA LYS A 94 -2.14 15.30 26.15
C LYS A 94 -1.81 15.02 24.69
N GLU A 95 -1.94 16.03 23.85
CA GLU A 95 -1.53 15.94 22.45
C GLU A 95 -0.01 16.02 22.32
N LEU A 96 0.53 15.34 21.31
CA LEU A 96 1.94 15.44 20.97
C LEU A 96 2.22 16.86 20.43
N PRO A 97 3.27 17.56 20.88
CA PRO A 97 3.59 18.89 20.35
C PRO A 97 3.80 18.86 18.83
N GLN A 98 3.38 19.94 18.16
CA GLN A 98 3.42 20.05 16.71
C GLN A 98 4.80 19.78 16.12
N THR A 99 5.88 20.28 16.75
CA THR A 99 7.26 20.04 16.29
C THR A 99 7.63 18.55 16.31
N CYS A 100 7.18 17.80 17.31
CA CYS A 100 7.41 16.35 17.37
C CYS A 100 6.63 15.63 16.26
N LEU A 101 5.38 16.03 16.02
CA LEU A 101 4.55 15.50 14.93
C LEU A 101 5.19 15.74 13.57
N GLU A 102 5.70 16.94 13.31
CA GLU A 102 6.40 17.29 12.07
C GLU A 102 7.65 16.43 11.83
N GLU A 103 8.41 16.13 12.89
CA GLU A 103 9.57 15.24 12.80
C GLU A 103 9.16 13.81 12.47
N ILE A 104 8.13 13.28 13.13
CA ILE A 104 7.55 11.98 12.81
C ILE A 104 7.11 11.94 11.34
N LEU A 105 6.33 12.92 10.88
CA LEU A 105 5.83 12.97 9.50
C LEU A 105 6.98 13.04 8.49
N LYS A 106 8.04 13.81 8.79
CA LYS A 106 9.25 13.89 7.94
C LYS A 106 9.95 12.55 7.83
N LEU A 107 10.05 11.82 8.94
CA LEU A 107 10.65 10.49 8.99
C LEU A 107 9.82 9.47 8.21
N THR A 108 8.50 9.49 8.37
CA THR A 108 7.53 8.69 7.62
C THR A 108 7.64 8.95 6.13
N ARG A 109 7.64 10.22 5.71
CA ARG A 109 7.85 10.60 4.30
C ARG A 109 9.13 10.03 3.72
N LYS A 110 10.23 10.06 4.48
CA LYS A 110 11.52 9.51 4.03
C LYS A 110 11.47 7.99 3.87
N THR A 111 10.77 7.27 4.74
CA THR A 111 10.58 5.81 4.63
C THR A 111 9.78 5.48 3.36
N PHE A 112 8.63 6.12 3.16
CA PHE A 112 7.82 5.94 1.95
C PHE A 112 8.60 6.27 0.69
N GLN A 113 9.35 7.36 0.69
CA GLN A 113 10.17 7.76 -0.45
C GLN A 113 11.17 6.66 -0.84
N ARG A 114 11.83 6.02 0.12
CA ARG A 114 12.76 4.91 -0.16
C ARG A 114 12.06 3.70 -0.78
N ILE A 115 10.86 3.37 -0.30
CA ILE A 115 10.04 2.28 -0.85
C ILE A 115 9.72 2.57 -2.32
N LEU A 116 9.23 3.79 -2.60
CA LEU A 116 8.88 4.23 -3.96
C LEU A 116 10.11 4.33 -4.88
N GLU A 117 11.24 4.82 -4.37
CA GLU A 117 12.53 4.87 -5.10
C GLU A 117 12.99 3.46 -5.50
N LYS A 118 12.89 2.50 -4.57
CA LYS A 118 13.27 1.11 -4.83
C LYS A 118 12.37 0.50 -5.91
N ALA A 119 11.05 0.67 -5.77
CA ALA A 119 10.07 0.17 -6.75
C ALA A 119 10.31 0.78 -8.15
N ASN A 120 10.45 2.10 -8.25
CA ASN A 120 10.70 2.76 -9.54
C ASN A 120 12.03 2.30 -10.18
N LYS A 121 13.06 2.04 -9.37
CA LYS A 121 14.33 1.47 -9.86
C LYS A 121 14.13 0.07 -10.43
N GLN A 122 13.42 -0.82 -9.72
CA GLN A 122 13.12 -2.18 -10.17
C GLN A 122 12.33 -2.17 -11.48
N LEU A 123 11.27 -1.35 -11.56
CA LEU A 123 10.48 -1.16 -12.78
C LEU A 123 11.32 -0.64 -13.94
N SER A 124 12.18 0.36 -13.70
CA SER A 124 13.00 0.97 -14.75
C SER A 124 14.09 0.04 -15.26
N VAL A 125 14.74 -0.73 -14.37
CA VAL A 125 15.70 -1.77 -14.76
C VAL A 125 14.98 -2.84 -15.59
N THR A 126 13.84 -3.33 -15.12
CA THR A 126 13.08 -4.38 -15.81
C THR A 126 12.61 -3.96 -17.19
N LYS A 127 12.08 -2.74 -17.34
CA LYS A 127 11.68 -2.17 -18.63
C LYS A 127 12.86 -2.14 -19.62
N LYS A 128 14.05 -1.75 -19.15
CA LYS A 128 15.26 -1.74 -19.97
C LYS A 128 15.63 -3.15 -20.44
N GLU A 129 15.53 -4.14 -19.56
CA GLU A 129 15.91 -5.53 -19.84
C GLU A 129 14.91 -6.24 -20.77
N ILE A 130 13.61 -5.90 -20.67
CA ILE A 130 12.59 -6.34 -21.63
C ILE A 130 12.82 -5.73 -23.02
N GLY A 131 13.46 -4.56 -23.10
CA GLY A 131 13.84 -3.92 -24.36
C GLY A 131 12.68 -3.24 -25.10
N ASN A 132 11.54 -3.01 -24.45
CA ASN A 132 10.40 -2.33 -25.04
C ASN A 132 10.16 -0.97 -24.35
N SER A 133 10.39 0.12 -25.10
CA SER A 133 10.23 1.50 -24.61
C SER A 133 8.78 1.85 -24.26
N GLU A 134 7.81 1.13 -24.82
CA GLU A 134 6.39 1.37 -24.60
C GLU A 134 5.83 0.60 -23.40
N THR A 135 6.64 -0.25 -22.75
CA THR A 135 6.21 -1.02 -21.58
C THR A 135 5.77 -0.09 -20.46
N LYS A 136 4.54 -0.29 -19.97
CA LYS A 136 3.98 0.51 -18.88
C LYS A 136 4.45 -0.02 -17.52
N LYS A 137 4.71 0.91 -16.59
CA LYS A 137 5.28 0.66 -15.25
C LYS A 137 4.22 0.86 -14.18
N PHE A 138 3.82 -0.23 -13.53
CA PHE A 138 2.76 -0.22 -12.51
C PHE A 138 3.35 -0.51 -11.14
N LEU A 139 2.88 0.23 -10.13
CA LEU A 139 3.20 -0.04 -8.73
C LEU A 139 1.92 -0.45 -8.00
N MET A 140 1.91 -1.68 -7.47
CA MET A 140 0.90 -2.16 -6.54
C MET A 140 1.42 -1.93 -5.11
N LEU A 141 0.72 -1.10 -4.35
CA LEU A 141 1.00 -0.80 -2.95
C LEU A 141 -0.08 -1.44 -2.09
N CYS A 142 0.23 -2.60 -1.50
CA CYS A 142 -0.67 -3.28 -0.59
C CYS A 142 -0.48 -2.71 0.82
N ASN A 143 -1.52 -2.18 1.45
CA ASN A 143 -1.49 -1.96 2.89
C ASN A 143 -1.87 -3.25 3.60
N ASP A 144 -0.90 -3.82 4.32
CA ASP A 144 -1.04 -5.10 4.99
C ASP A 144 -0.58 -5.01 6.46
N GLY A 145 -0.97 -3.96 7.18
CA GLY A 145 -0.65 -3.80 8.59
C GLY A 145 0.04 -2.49 8.96
N ASN A 146 0.02 -1.48 8.08
CA ASN A 146 0.34 -0.12 8.47
C ASN A 146 -0.94 0.58 8.95
N TYR A 147 -1.01 0.84 10.25
CA TYR A 147 -2.07 1.56 10.97
C TYR A 147 -1.65 2.98 11.36
N PHE A 148 -0.37 3.30 11.24
CA PHE A 148 0.18 4.61 11.62
C PHE A 148 -0.40 5.76 10.80
N LEU A 149 -0.57 5.56 9.49
CA LEU A 149 -1.21 6.53 8.59
C LEU A 149 -2.55 6.00 8.13
N THR A 150 -3.57 6.86 8.06
CA THR A 150 -4.87 6.56 7.44
C THR A 150 -4.74 6.27 5.94
N HIS A 151 -5.80 5.72 5.33
CA HIS A 151 -5.81 5.47 3.89
C HIS A 151 -5.58 6.74 3.08
N GLU A 152 -6.26 7.83 3.46
CA GLU A 152 -6.10 9.13 2.83
C GLU A 152 -4.65 9.60 2.93
N GLU A 153 -4.03 9.49 4.12
CA GLU A 153 -2.67 9.92 4.34
C GLU A 153 -1.66 9.10 3.52
N ILE A 154 -1.83 7.77 3.42
CA ILE A 154 -0.96 6.93 2.60
C ILE A 154 -1.08 7.29 1.12
N ILE A 155 -2.31 7.42 0.61
CA ILE A 155 -2.57 7.78 -0.79
C ILE A 155 -2.02 9.17 -1.09
N GLY A 156 -2.32 10.15 -0.23
CA GLY A 156 -1.87 11.54 -0.36
C GLY A 156 -0.36 11.69 -0.27
N LEU A 157 0.29 10.98 0.67
CA LEU A 157 1.74 10.97 0.80
C LEU A 157 2.41 10.35 -0.42
N THR A 158 1.89 9.23 -0.91
CA THR A 158 2.37 8.55 -2.11
C THR A 158 2.32 9.50 -3.29
N TYR A 159 1.17 10.13 -3.54
CA TYR A 159 1.00 11.09 -4.63
C TYR A 159 1.92 12.30 -4.47
N SER A 160 2.03 12.88 -3.27
CA SER A 160 2.91 14.02 -2.99
C SER A 160 4.38 13.72 -3.29
N ILE A 161 4.85 12.50 -3.01
CA ILE A 161 6.23 12.11 -3.28
C ILE A 161 6.47 12.01 -4.78
N LEU A 162 5.55 11.36 -5.51
CA LEU A 162 5.68 11.13 -6.95
C LEU A 162 5.58 12.43 -7.74
N SER A 163 4.60 13.27 -7.41
CA SER A 163 4.42 14.57 -8.07
C SER A 163 5.59 15.51 -7.87
N SER A 164 6.36 15.32 -6.78
CA SER A 164 7.55 16.14 -6.48
C SER A 164 8.80 15.73 -7.24
N ARG A 165 8.77 14.61 -8.00
CA ARG A 165 9.97 13.95 -8.54
C ARG A 165 9.79 13.52 -9.97
N GLN A 166 10.43 14.25 -10.88
CA GLN A 166 10.35 13.96 -12.31
C GLN A 166 10.94 12.58 -12.67
N GLU A 167 11.88 12.06 -11.88
CA GLU A 167 12.47 10.74 -12.06
C GLU A 167 11.55 9.57 -11.68
N MET A 168 10.46 9.85 -10.93
CA MET A 168 9.45 8.87 -10.53
C MET A 168 8.39 8.70 -11.61
N ASN A 169 8.80 8.11 -12.72
CA ASN A 169 7.90 7.91 -13.85
C ASN A 169 7.21 6.54 -13.75
N VAL A 170 6.11 6.45 -13.01
CA VAL A 170 5.21 5.28 -13.04
C VAL A 170 3.94 5.66 -13.78
N ASP A 171 3.39 4.73 -14.57
CA ASP A 171 2.19 4.97 -15.39
C ASP A 171 0.92 4.78 -14.56
N CYS A 172 0.93 3.85 -13.60
CA CYS A 172 -0.19 3.58 -12.71
C CYS A 172 0.29 3.16 -11.32
N ILE A 173 -0.48 3.57 -10.31
CA ILE A 173 -0.35 3.10 -8.93
C ILE A 173 -1.68 2.56 -8.48
N ILE A 174 -1.64 1.43 -7.78
CA ILE A 174 -2.81 0.83 -7.16
C ILE A 174 -2.55 0.75 -5.68
N TYR A 175 -3.28 1.51 -4.87
CA TYR A 175 -3.33 1.30 -3.43
C TYR A 175 -4.46 0.33 -3.12
N PHE A 176 -4.18 -0.74 -2.38
CA PHE A 176 -5.20 -1.73 -2.05
C PHE A 176 -4.95 -2.41 -0.71
N THR A 177 -5.95 -3.12 -0.21
CA THR A 177 -5.89 -3.86 1.06
C THR A 177 -6.38 -5.29 0.88
N ILE A 178 -5.74 -6.25 1.55
CA ILE A 178 -6.21 -7.65 1.60
C ILE A 178 -6.57 -8.04 3.04
N ASN A 179 -5.60 -8.10 3.95
CA ASN A 179 -5.90 -8.50 5.33
C ASN A 179 -6.29 -7.33 6.24
N GLN A 180 -6.26 -6.10 5.74
CA GLN A 180 -6.55 -4.89 6.50
C GLN A 180 -7.92 -4.37 6.09
N ALA A 181 -8.94 -4.79 6.84
CA ALA A 181 -10.30 -4.29 6.65
C ALA A 181 -10.50 -2.94 7.32
N SER A 182 -11.47 -2.20 6.80
CA SER A 182 -11.86 -0.88 7.27
C SER A 182 -13.34 -0.84 7.58
N VAL A 183 -13.74 0.01 8.53
CA VAL A 183 -15.14 0.30 8.82
C VAL A 183 -15.48 1.69 8.30
N ILE A 184 -16.71 1.83 7.81
CA ILE A 184 -17.33 3.12 7.54
C ILE A 184 -18.37 3.35 8.62
N GLU A 185 -18.46 4.58 9.14
CA GLU A 185 -19.46 4.94 10.15
C GLU A 185 -20.89 4.55 9.68
N ASN A 186 -21.63 3.87 10.55
CA ASN A 186 -22.98 3.32 10.28
C ASN A 186 -23.04 2.20 9.22
N SER A 187 -21.91 1.58 8.87
CA SER A 187 -21.86 0.35 8.08
C SER A 187 -21.57 -0.85 8.97
N ASP A 188 -22.34 -1.92 8.81
CA ASP A 188 -22.08 -3.22 9.47
C ASP A 188 -21.09 -4.09 8.66
N LEU A 189 -20.48 -3.54 7.61
CA LEU A 189 -19.60 -4.26 6.69
C LEU A 189 -18.13 -3.92 6.93
N ASP A 190 -17.29 -4.94 6.71
CA ASP A 190 -15.85 -4.80 6.58
C ASP A 190 -15.53 -4.44 5.13
N TRP A 191 -14.84 -3.31 4.92
CA TRP A 191 -14.50 -2.78 3.60
C TRP A 191 -13.04 -3.07 3.25
N HIS A 192 -12.80 -3.39 1.99
CA HIS A 192 -11.47 -3.47 1.39
C HIS A 192 -11.39 -2.50 0.22
N LEU A 193 -10.20 -1.95 0.02
CA LEU A 193 -9.95 -0.90 -0.97
C LEU A 193 -9.21 -1.42 -2.19
N TRP A 194 -9.57 -0.87 -3.33
CA TRP A 194 -8.80 -0.87 -4.58
C TRP A 194 -8.88 0.54 -5.17
N VAL A 195 -7.80 1.31 -5.03
CA VAL A 195 -7.75 2.72 -5.40
C VAL A 195 -6.66 2.94 -6.44
N PRO A 196 -7.01 2.96 -7.73
CA PRO A 196 -6.06 3.25 -8.78
C PRO A 196 -5.82 4.76 -8.93
N ALA A 197 -4.58 5.12 -9.22
CA ALA A 197 -4.16 6.46 -9.60
C ALA A 197 -3.34 6.37 -10.89
N TYR A 198 -3.74 7.14 -11.90
CA TYR A 198 -3.17 7.06 -13.23
C TYR A 198 -2.32 8.31 -13.51
N ASN A 199 -1.16 8.09 -14.11
CA ASN A 199 -0.28 9.11 -14.65
C ASN A 199 -0.17 8.94 -16.17
N CYS A 200 -1.31 8.75 -16.82
CA CYS A 200 -1.43 8.67 -18.27
C CYS A 200 -2.36 9.75 -18.79
N ASP A 201 -2.37 9.85 -20.12
CA ASP A 201 -3.37 10.61 -20.85
C ASP A 201 -4.78 10.12 -20.45
N PRO A 202 -5.68 11.02 -20.00
CA PRO A 202 -7.08 10.69 -19.74
C PRO A 202 -7.80 10.08 -20.95
N GLU A 203 -7.31 10.32 -22.16
CA GLU A 203 -7.87 9.74 -23.39
C GLU A 203 -7.43 8.29 -23.64
N ASP A 204 -6.35 7.82 -23.01
CA ASP A 204 -5.88 6.42 -23.06
C ASP A 204 -6.66 5.56 -22.04
N ASN A 205 -7.89 5.20 -22.39
CA ASN A 205 -8.74 4.37 -21.54
C ASN A 205 -8.30 2.89 -21.48
N THR A 206 -7.30 2.49 -22.26
CA THR A 206 -6.83 1.09 -22.28
C THR A 206 -6.25 0.69 -20.93
N MET A 207 -5.49 1.58 -20.29
CA MET A 207 -4.91 1.35 -18.98
C MET A 207 -5.99 1.33 -17.88
N GLY A 208 -6.90 2.30 -17.88
CA GLY A 208 -8.01 2.34 -16.93
C GLY A 208 -8.87 1.08 -16.99
N THR A 209 -9.19 0.63 -18.21
CA THR A 209 -9.95 -0.61 -18.43
C THR A 209 -9.23 -1.83 -17.86
N PHE A 210 -7.94 -2.00 -18.13
CA PHE A 210 -7.16 -3.11 -17.61
C PHE A 210 -7.10 -3.11 -16.07
N VAL A 211 -6.78 -1.97 -15.46
CA VAL A 211 -6.62 -1.87 -14.00
C VAL A 211 -7.94 -2.06 -13.26
N ASN A 212 -9.02 -1.48 -13.76
CA ASN A 212 -10.35 -1.66 -13.17
C ASN A 212 -10.80 -3.13 -13.28
N GLU A 213 -10.58 -3.76 -14.43
CA GLU A 213 -10.92 -5.17 -14.63
C GLU A 213 -10.05 -6.10 -13.75
N LEU A 214 -8.76 -5.79 -13.58
CA LEU A 214 -7.88 -6.51 -12.67
C LEU A 214 -8.40 -6.42 -11.22
N GLY A 215 -8.86 -5.25 -10.78
CA GLY A 215 -9.45 -5.06 -9.45
C GLY A 215 -10.72 -5.89 -9.25
N ARG A 216 -11.64 -5.89 -10.22
CA ARG A 216 -12.85 -6.75 -10.19
C ARG A 216 -12.49 -8.23 -10.10
N ARG A 217 -11.49 -8.67 -10.87
CA ARG A 217 -11.00 -10.06 -10.88
C ARG A 217 -10.33 -10.45 -9.58
N LEU A 218 -9.60 -9.53 -8.94
CA LEU A 218 -9.02 -9.78 -7.62
C LEU A 218 -10.12 -10.05 -6.60
N ASN A 219 -11.21 -9.27 -6.63
CA ASN A 219 -12.35 -9.50 -5.75
C ASN A 219 -12.95 -10.91 -5.95
N LEU A 220 -13.22 -11.30 -7.19
CA LEU A 220 -13.70 -12.65 -7.51
C LEU A 220 -12.72 -13.76 -7.10
N PHE A 221 -11.43 -13.52 -7.28
CA PHE A 221 -10.38 -14.46 -6.87
C PHE A 221 -10.35 -14.65 -5.35
N ILE A 222 -10.48 -13.58 -4.57
CA ILE A 222 -10.55 -13.64 -3.10
C ILE A 222 -11.81 -14.40 -2.66
N ILE A 223 -12.96 -14.15 -3.28
CA ILE A 223 -14.21 -14.89 -3.01
C ILE A 223 -14.01 -16.39 -3.21
N ASP A 224 -13.44 -16.80 -4.35
CA ASP A 224 -13.19 -18.20 -4.67
C ASP A 224 -12.17 -18.83 -3.71
N ARG A 225 -11.07 -18.11 -3.45
CA ARG A 225 -9.98 -18.57 -2.58
C ARG A 225 -10.42 -18.81 -1.14
N PHE A 226 -11.25 -17.93 -0.58
CA PHE A 226 -11.65 -18.00 0.83
C PHE A 226 -13.07 -18.55 1.03
N GLY A 227 -13.85 -18.72 -0.02
CA GLY A 227 -15.24 -19.18 0.06
C GLY A 227 -16.17 -18.18 0.76
N ILE A 228 -15.89 -16.88 0.68
CA ILE A 228 -16.64 -15.83 1.36
C ILE A 228 -17.38 -14.99 0.33
N ALA A 229 -18.71 -14.89 0.45
CA ALA A 229 -19.50 -14.05 -0.41
C ALA A 229 -19.28 -12.56 -0.08
N VAL A 230 -19.03 -11.75 -1.09
CA VAL A 230 -19.03 -10.29 -0.96
C VAL A 230 -20.46 -9.82 -0.74
N SER A 231 -20.66 -9.05 0.33
CA SER A 231 -21.97 -8.49 0.67
C SER A 231 -22.29 -7.26 -0.17
N GLU A 232 -21.28 -6.46 -0.51
CA GLU A 232 -21.43 -5.21 -1.27
C GLU A 232 -20.16 -4.91 -2.09
N HIS A 233 -20.32 -4.38 -3.29
CA HIS A 233 -19.23 -3.95 -4.17
C HIS A 233 -19.55 -2.58 -4.76
N ASN A 234 -18.74 -1.58 -4.43
CA ASN A 234 -18.95 -0.19 -4.83
C ASN A 234 -17.82 0.28 -5.74
N GLU A 235 -18.16 0.60 -6.98
CA GLU A 235 -17.27 1.28 -7.93
C GLU A 235 -17.63 2.75 -8.01
N ILE A 236 -16.65 3.60 -7.69
CA ILE A 236 -16.83 5.04 -7.63
C ILE A 236 -15.87 5.67 -8.63
N GLU A 237 -16.41 6.23 -9.70
CA GLU A 237 -15.63 6.93 -10.72
C GLU A 237 -15.36 8.40 -10.35
N ASP A 238 -16.25 8.99 -9.54
CA ASP A 238 -16.13 10.39 -9.11
C ASP A 238 -15.06 10.54 -8.02
N LYS A 239 -14.04 11.36 -8.32
CA LYS A 239 -12.89 11.56 -7.44
C LYS A 239 -13.28 12.16 -6.09
N GLU A 240 -14.18 13.14 -6.06
CA GLU A 240 -14.56 13.84 -4.84
C GLU A 240 -15.31 12.87 -3.90
N THR A 241 -16.30 12.17 -4.44
CA THR A 241 -17.06 11.13 -3.73
C THR A 241 -16.15 10.02 -3.22
N GLY A 242 -15.22 9.52 -4.04
CA GLY A 242 -14.26 8.48 -3.64
C GLY A 242 -13.35 8.94 -2.51
N THR A 243 -12.86 10.18 -2.58
CA THR A 243 -12.03 10.78 -1.52
C THR A 243 -12.80 10.92 -0.21
N ASP A 244 -14.05 11.38 -0.28
CA ASP A 244 -14.90 11.57 0.90
C ASP A 244 -15.27 10.24 1.58
N ILE A 245 -15.37 9.15 0.83
CA ILE A 245 -15.57 7.81 1.37
C ILE A 245 -14.30 7.31 2.06
N ILE A 246 -13.14 7.44 1.41
CA ILE A 246 -11.85 7.03 1.99
C ILE A 246 -11.56 7.76 3.31
N LYS A 247 -11.91 9.05 3.40
CA LYS A 247 -11.79 9.85 4.63
C LYS A 247 -12.61 9.34 5.81
N LYS A 248 -13.69 8.63 5.54
CA LYS A 248 -14.61 8.08 6.56
C LYS A 248 -14.23 6.65 6.95
N MET A 249 -13.17 6.09 6.36
CA MET A 249 -12.73 4.73 6.64
C MET A 249 -11.69 4.71 7.75
N ASP A 250 -12.02 4.02 8.83
CA ASP A 250 -11.09 3.71 9.90
C ASP A 250 -10.62 2.26 9.81
N TYR A 251 -9.34 2.03 10.06
CA TYR A 251 -8.82 0.67 10.12
C TYR A 251 -9.39 -0.10 11.29
N ILE A 252 -9.55 -1.40 11.07
CA ILE A 252 -9.64 -2.36 12.17
C ILE A 252 -8.26 -3.01 12.35
N PRO A 253 -7.63 -2.91 13.54
CA PRO A 253 -6.37 -3.59 13.81
C PRO A 253 -6.46 -5.12 13.59
N LYS A 254 -5.46 -5.70 12.92
CA LYS A 254 -5.36 -7.14 12.61
C LYS A 254 -5.53 -7.99 13.87
N GLU A 255 -4.98 -7.54 15.00
CA GLU A 255 -5.07 -8.23 16.29
C GLU A 255 -6.50 -8.26 16.84
N ILE A 256 -7.36 -7.31 16.46
CA ILE A 256 -8.78 -7.31 16.83
C ILE A 256 -9.56 -8.23 15.88
N ILE A 257 -9.25 -8.18 14.59
CA ILE A 257 -9.93 -8.96 13.55
C ILE A 257 -9.66 -10.46 13.70
N TYR A 258 -8.40 -10.85 13.90
CA TYR A 258 -7.92 -12.24 13.76
C TYR A 258 -7.57 -12.92 15.10
N LYS A 259 -7.96 -12.33 16.24
CA LYS A 259 -7.62 -12.77 17.61
C LYS A 259 -7.97 -14.23 17.95
N ASN A 260 -8.79 -14.89 17.12
CA ASN A 260 -9.23 -16.29 17.31
C ASN A 260 -8.65 -17.28 16.28
N ASN A 261 -7.61 -16.90 15.52
CA ASN A 261 -7.06 -17.76 14.46
C ASN A 261 -5.86 -18.63 14.87
N ASN A 262 -5.33 -18.45 16.08
CA ASN A 262 -4.14 -19.14 16.61
C ASN A 262 -4.38 -19.98 17.89
N SER A 263 -5.62 -20.39 18.15
CA SER A 263 -5.98 -21.32 19.24
C SER A 263 -6.51 -22.63 18.72
#